data_AF-A0A8H4JBG1-F1
#
_entry.id   AF-A0A8H4JBG1-F1
#
_cell.length_a   1.000
_cell.length_b   1.000
_cell.length_c   1.000
_cell.angle_alpha   90.00
_cell.angle_beta   90.00
_cell.angle_gamma   90.00
#
_symmetry.space_group_name_H-M   'P 1'
#
loop_
_entity.id
_entity.type
_entity.pdbx_description
1 polymer ?
#
loop_
_entity_poly.entity_id
_entity_poly.type
_entity_poly.pdbx_seq_one_letter_code
_entity_poly.pdbx_strand_id
1 'polypeptide(L)'
;MSRETWPLLYETGAGKDYPEVWGPQLAYIFARGEHSEDLELDAAIKKTGRDIKDVKCVIIGHLHLDHAGLEYFRGTDVPIYVHEIELKNAFYSVATKVDIGMYTTEHPLHQTDILQKATGAKVILGHDRDALMRHKLAPEHYE
;
A
#
# COMPACT_ATOMS: atom_id res chain seq x y z
N MET A 1 8.96 -25.69 18.81
CA MET A 1 8.60 -25.10 17.51
C MET A 1 8.85 -23.61 17.62
N SER A 2 9.88 -23.08 16.98
CA SER A 2 10.05 -21.62 16.87
C SER A 2 8.83 -21.09 16.13
N ARG A 3 8.05 -20.21 16.75
CA ARG A 3 7.02 -19.46 16.03
C ARG A 3 7.78 -18.56 15.06
N GLU A 4 7.85 -18.95 13.79
CA GLU A 4 8.32 -18.04 12.75
C GLU A 4 7.45 -16.79 12.82
N THR A 5 8.07 -15.69 13.25
CA THR A 5 7.46 -14.37 13.23
C THR A 5 7.42 -13.94 11.76
N TRP A 6 6.29 -14.23 11.12
CA TRP A 6 6.00 -13.89 9.73
C TRP A 6 6.28 -12.42 9.42
N PRO A 7 6.92 -12.10 8.29
CA PRO A 7 7.13 -10.71 7.93
C PRO A 7 5.81 -10.11 7.44
N LEU A 8 5.23 -9.29 8.32
CA LEU A 8 4.29 -8.24 8.00
C LEU A 8 5.08 -7.07 7.42
N LEU A 9 4.67 -6.59 6.25
CA LEU A 9 5.20 -5.38 5.66
C LEU A 9 4.18 -4.24 5.85
N TYR A 10 4.64 -3.11 6.38
CA TYR A 10 3.83 -1.91 6.55
C TYR A 10 4.31 -0.86 5.55
N GLU A 11 3.45 -0.50 4.60
CA GLU A 11 3.75 0.31 3.41
C GLU A 11 4.77 -0.31 2.45
N THR A 12 4.82 0.22 1.24
CA THR A 12 5.64 -0.31 0.12
C THR A 12 6.41 0.75 -0.65
N GLY A 13 6.37 2.00 -0.19
CA GLY A 13 7.03 3.11 -0.87
C GLY A 13 6.30 3.52 -2.15
N ALA A 14 6.98 4.28 -3.02
CA ALA A 14 6.39 4.80 -4.25
C ALA A 14 6.45 3.87 -5.48
N GLY A 15 6.77 2.61 -5.25
CA GLY A 15 7.04 1.65 -6.29
C GLY A 15 8.39 1.87 -6.96
N LYS A 16 8.76 0.89 -7.77
CA LYS A 16 9.99 0.82 -8.54
C LYS A 16 10.00 1.83 -9.67
N ASP A 17 11.20 2.28 -10.05
CA ASP A 17 11.45 3.15 -11.21
C ASP A 17 10.70 4.49 -11.08
N TYR A 18 10.79 5.10 -9.91
CA TYR A 18 10.42 6.51 -9.72
C TYR A 18 11.64 7.40 -10.02
N PRO A 19 11.46 8.51 -10.73
CA PRO A 19 10.18 9.16 -11.07
C PRO A 19 9.50 8.67 -12.35
N GLU A 20 10.07 7.73 -13.08
CA GLU A 20 9.64 7.34 -14.43
C GLU A 20 8.17 6.90 -14.49
N VAL A 21 7.72 6.12 -13.49
CA VAL A 21 6.34 5.61 -13.44
C VAL A 21 5.29 6.64 -13.02
N TRP A 22 5.69 7.75 -12.38
CA TRP A 22 4.77 8.83 -11.93
C TRP A 22 4.85 10.10 -12.79
N GLY A 23 5.92 10.22 -13.58
CA GLY A 23 6.14 11.34 -14.47
C GLY A 23 6.72 12.59 -13.78
N PRO A 24 7.27 13.50 -14.58
CA PRO A 24 8.06 14.62 -14.07
C PRO A 24 7.26 15.65 -13.27
N GLN A 25 5.96 15.79 -13.52
CA GLN A 25 5.11 16.76 -12.81
C GLN A 25 4.89 16.35 -11.35
N LEU A 26 4.58 15.07 -11.12
CA LEU A 26 4.43 14.56 -9.75
C LEU A 26 5.78 14.45 -9.05
N ALA A 27 6.83 14.02 -9.76
CA ALA A 27 8.18 14.01 -9.24
C ALA A 27 8.69 15.39 -8.80
N TYR A 28 8.24 16.47 -9.45
CA TYR A 28 8.59 17.82 -9.05
C TYR A 28 7.94 18.23 -7.73
N ILE A 29 6.68 17.83 -7.50
CA ILE A 29 5.93 18.17 -6.27
C ILE A 29 6.32 17.23 -5.12
N PHE A 30 6.48 15.94 -5.42
CA PHE A 30 6.88 14.87 -4.51
C PHE A 30 8.34 14.49 -4.74
N ALA A 31 9.23 15.48 -4.71
CA ALA A 31 10.65 15.24 -4.94
C ALA A 31 11.19 14.23 -3.91
N ARG A 32 11.70 13.09 -4.39
CA ARG A 32 12.52 12.21 -3.57
C ARG A 32 13.88 12.89 -3.36
N GLY A 33 14.41 12.77 -2.14
CA GLY A 33 15.76 13.21 -1.81
C GLY A 33 16.80 12.26 -2.40
N GLU A 34 17.80 11.87 -1.60
CA GLU A 34 18.76 10.86 -2.00
C GLU A 34 18.06 9.53 -2.32
N HIS A 35 18.13 9.09 -3.57
CA HIS A 35 17.63 7.80 -4.03
C HIS A 35 18.78 6.98 -4.61
N SER A 36 18.83 5.71 -4.27
CA SER A 36 19.76 4.73 -4.85
C SER A 36 19.04 3.40 -5.00
N GLU A 37 19.52 2.52 -5.88
CA GLU A 37 18.96 1.17 -6.06
C GLU A 37 18.84 0.40 -4.74
N ASP A 38 19.76 0.69 -3.83
CA ASP A 38 19.85 0.16 -2.48
C ASP A 38 18.71 0.56 -1.53
N LEU A 39 17.88 1.52 -1.96
CA LEU A 39 16.66 2.01 -1.29
C LEU A 39 15.38 1.51 -1.97
N GLU A 40 15.49 0.77 -3.07
CA GLU A 40 14.34 0.04 -3.63
C GLU A 40 13.83 -1.01 -2.63
N LEU A 41 12.52 -1.23 -2.60
CA LEU A 41 11.88 -2.05 -1.57
C LEU A 41 12.50 -3.46 -1.46
N ASP A 42 12.73 -4.13 -2.59
CA ASP A 42 13.30 -5.48 -2.59
C ASP A 42 14.77 -5.48 -2.15
N ALA A 43 15.56 -4.48 -2.53
CA ALA A 43 16.94 -4.30 -2.11
C ALA A 43 17.03 -4.00 -0.61
N ALA A 44 16.16 -3.12 -0.10
CA ALA A 44 16.06 -2.78 1.31
C ALA A 44 15.68 -4.01 2.16
N ILE A 45 14.72 -4.83 1.69
CA ILE A 45 14.36 -6.09 2.35
C ILE A 45 15.54 -7.08 2.32
N LYS A 46 16.25 -7.21 1.19
CA LYS A 46 17.44 -8.08 1.06
C LYS A 46 18.54 -7.74 2.06
N LYS A 47 18.75 -6.46 2.36
CA LYS A 47 19.72 -6.00 3.38
C LYS A 47 19.39 -6.50 4.79
N THR A 48 18.13 -6.86 5.06
CA THR A 48 17.72 -7.47 6.34
C THR A 48 17.98 -8.98 6.40
N GLY A 49 18.52 -9.58 5.33
CA GLY A 49 18.70 -11.03 5.20
C GLY A 49 17.40 -11.78 4.86
N ARG A 50 16.40 -11.08 4.29
CA ARG A 50 15.10 -11.62 3.88
C ARG A 50 14.86 -11.42 2.39
N ASP A 51 13.97 -12.18 1.80
CA ASP A 51 13.49 -11.95 0.43
C ASP A 51 12.10 -11.29 0.46
N ILE A 52 11.78 -10.45 -0.52
CA ILE A 52 10.44 -9.86 -0.65
C ILE A 52 9.35 -10.95 -0.81
N LYS A 53 9.72 -12.12 -1.32
CA LYS A 53 8.86 -13.32 -1.41
C LYS A 53 8.54 -13.94 -0.05
N ASP A 54 9.26 -13.58 1.01
CA ASP A 54 8.98 -14.07 2.36
C ASP A 54 7.78 -13.35 2.98
N VAL A 55 7.45 -12.14 2.49
CA VAL A 55 6.32 -11.31 2.96
C VAL A 55 5.03 -12.12 2.91
N LYS A 56 4.33 -12.18 4.05
CA LYS A 56 3.06 -12.92 4.17
C LYS A 56 1.83 -12.04 4.17
N CYS A 57 2.03 -10.74 4.33
CA CYS A 57 0.95 -9.77 4.41
C CYS A 57 1.52 -8.37 4.24
N VAL A 58 0.80 -7.52 3.52
CA VAL A 58 1.08 -6.09 3.39
C VAL A 58 -0.05 -5.31 4.06
N ILE A 59 0.30 -4.31 4.87
CA ILE A 59 -0.64 -3.34 5.44
C ILE A 59 -0.31 -1.99 4.82
N ILE A 60 -1.31 -1.38 4.18
CA ILE A 60 -1.21 -0.05 3.59
C ILE A 60 -2.04 0.90 4.45
N GLY A 61 -1.40 1.92 5.01
CA GLY A 61 -2.05 2.94 5.81
C GLY A 61 -2.98 3.78 4.94
N HIS A 62 -2.48 4.22 3.78
CA HIS A 62 -3.30 4.85 2.74
C HIS A 62 -2.72 4.70 1.32
N LEU A 63 -3.51 4.97 0.28
CA LEU A 63 -3.20 4.57 -1.11
C LEU A 63 -2.50 5.65 -1.93
N HIS A 64 -1.84 6.59 -1.25
CA HIS A 64 -1.05 7.62 -1.92
C HIS A 64 0.20 7.04 -2.58
N LEU A 65 0.70 7.83 -3.53
CA LEU A 65 1.83 7.48 -4.37
C LEU A 65 3.05 7.00 -3.61
N ASP A 66 3.36 7.52 -2.41
CA ASP A 66 4.54 7.24 -1.60
C ASP A 66 4.41 6.05 -0.64
N HIS A 67 3.21 5.46 -0.57
CA HIS A 67 2.89 4.34 0.31
C HIS A 67 2.64 3.05 -0.46
N ALA A 68 2.06 3.17 -1.66
CA ALA A 68 1.29 2.10 -2.29
C ALA A 68 1.96 1.48 -3.54
N GLY A 69 3.29 1.37 -3.54
CA GLY A 69 4.13 0.57 -4.45
C GLY A 69 3.91 -0.95 -4.42
N LEU A 70 2.71 -1.41 -4.78
CA LEU A 70 2.31 -2.82 -4.71
C LEU A 70 2.71 -3.72 -5.89
N GLU A 71 3.51 -3.26 -6.84
CA GLU A 71 3.87 -4.01 -8.05
C GLU A 71 4.56 -5.35 -7.76
N TYR A 72 5.34 -5.44 -6.68
CA TYR A 72 6.01 -6.67 -6.23
C TYR A 72 5.04 -7.77 -5.80
N PHE A 73 3.81 -7.40 -5.40
CA PHE A 73 2.79 -8.32 -4.90
C PHE A 73 1.74 -8.66 -5.97
N ARG A 74 1.85 -8.08 -7.17
CA ARG A 74 0.93 -8.34 -8.27
C ARG A 74 0.98 -9.81 -8.70
N GLY A 75 -0.19 -10.45 -8.76
CA GLY A 75 -0.31 -11.85 -9.17
C GLY A 75 0.19 -12.86 -8.12
N THR A 76 0.47 -12.40 -6.90
CA THR A 76 0.78 -13.27 -5.75
C THR A 76 -0.46 -13.50 -4.89
N ASP A 77 -0.41 -14.49 -4.01
CA ASP A 77 -1.44 -14.74 -2.99
C ASP A 77 -1.22 -13.96 -1.69
N VAL A 78 -0.30 -12.98 -1.68
CA VAL A 78 -0.01 -12.17 -0.50
C VAL A 78 -1.19 -11.21 -0.25
N PRO A 79 -1.90 -11.31 0.89
CA PRO A 79 -3.00 -10.41 1.19
C PRO A 79 -2.47 -8.99 1.43
N ILE A 80 -3.18 -8.02 0.85
CA ILE A 80 -2.98 -6.58 1.07
C ILE A 80 -4.17 -6.05 1.87
N TYR A 81 -3.91 -5.49 3.04
CA TYR A 81 -4.91 -4.86 3.89
C TYR A 81 -4.82 -3.35 3.75
N VAL A 82 -5.97 -2.72 3.51
CA VAL A 82 -6.14 -1.27 3.43
C VAL A 82 -7.48 -0.90 4.04
N HIS A 83 -7.62 0.33 4.52
CA HIS A 83 -8.93 0.81 4.97
C HIS A 83 -9.94 0.87 3.82
N GLU A 84 -11.16 0.36 4.03
CA GLU A 84 -12.26 0.56 3.07
C GLU A 84 -12.54 2.02 2.68
N ILE A 85 -12.57 2.95 3.63
CA ILE A 85 -12.84 4.37 3.33
C ILE A 85 -11.77 4.89 2.39
N GLU A 86 -10.50 4.60 2.67
CA GLU A 86 -9.40 4.96 1.80
C GLU A 86 -9.54 4.32 0.42
N LEU A 87 -9.86 3.02 0.38
CA LEU A 87 -10.05 2.31 -0.87
C LEU A 87 -11.18 2.94 -1.70
N LYS A 88 -12.31 3.29 -1.08
CA LYS A 88 -13.43 3.98 -1.72
C LYS A 88 -13.06 5.39 -2.17
N ASN A 89 -12.29 6.13 -1.38
CA ASN A 89 -11.82 7.47 -1.72
C ASN A 89 -10.87 7.41 -2.91
N ALA A 90 -9.90 6.49 -2.90
CA ALA A 90 -9.02 6.24 -4.04
C ALA A 90 -9.83 5.93 -5.32
N PHE A 91 -10.91 5.14 -5.23
CA PHE A 91 -11.82 4.93 -6.36
C PHE A 91 -12.52 6.18 -6.80
N TYR A 92 -13.09 6.93 -5.87
CA TYR A 92 -13.79 8.16 -6.15
C TYR A 92 -12.87 9.17 -6.84
N SER A 93 -11.71 9.44 -6.26
CA SER A 93 -10.68 10.36 -6.79
C SER A 93 -10.32 10.02 -8.23
N VAL A 94 -9.98 8.76 -8.50
CA VAL A 94 -9.66 8.29 -9.85
C VAL A 94 -10.85 8.42 -10.80
N ALA A 95 -12.04 7.95 -10.40
CA ALA A 95 -13.23 7.94 -11.25
C ALA A 95 -13.72 9.36 -11.59
N THR A 96 -13.63 10.29 -10.64
CA THR A 96 -14.05 11.69 -10.83
C THR A 96 -12.94 12.60 -11.34
N LYS A 97 -11.70 12.10 -11.44
CA LYS A 97 -10.50 12.88 -11.77
C LYS A 97 -10.23 14.03 -10.80
N VAL A 98 -10.64 13.85 -9.54
CA VAL A 98 -10.33 14.76 -8.45
C VAL A 98 -9.16 14.15 -7.71
N ASP A 99 -8.11 14.92 -7.42
CA ASP A 99 -6.96 14.44 -6.65
C ASP A 99 -6.19 13.23 -7.26
N ILE A 100 -6.20 13.15 -8.60
CA ILE A 100 -5.49 12.11 -9.39
C ILE A 100 -3.96 12.15 -9.27
N GLY A 101 -3.39 13.16 -8.62
CA GLY A 101 -1.95 13.25 -8.40
C GLY A 101 -1.44 12.22 -7.39
N MET A 102 -2.30 11.82 -6.45
CA MET A 102 -1.95 10.88 -5.39
C MET A 102 -2.40 9.45 -5.69
N TYR A 103 -3.35 9.31 -6.61
CA TYR A 103 -3.99 8.05 -6.99
C TYR A 103 -3.96 7.91 -8.51
N THR A 104 -3.27 6.90 -9.06
CA THR A 104 -3.06 6.77 -10.52
C THR A 104 -3.70 5.52 -11.10
N THR A 105 -4.37 5.64 -12.24
CA THR A 105 -4.89 4.49 -12.99
C THR A 105 -3.82 3.54 -13.53
N GLU A 106 -2.57 3.98 -13.59
CA GLU A 106 -1.46 3.26 -14.21
C GLU A 106 -0.72 2.33 -13.23
N HIS A 107 -0.93 2.51 -11.92
CA HIS A 107 -0.35 1.68 -10.87
C HIS A 107 -1.35 0.58 -10.43
N PRO A 108 -0.90 -0.67 -10.17
CA PRO A 108 -1.75 -1.87 -10.02
C PRO A 108 -2.84 -1.84 -8.93
N LEU A 109 -2.86 -0.82 -8.08
CA LEU A 109 -3.91 -0.63 -7.07
C LEU A 109 -5.26 -0.16 -7.60
N HIS A 110 -5.29 0.44 -8.79
CA HIS A 110 -6.50 1.13 -9.26
C HIS A 110 -7.31 0.32 -10.30
N GLN A 111 -6.97 -0.96 -10.51
CA GLN A 111 -7.73 -1.90 -11.35
C GLN A 111 -8.65 -2.85 -10.55
N THR A 112 -9.40 -2.35 -9.56
CA THR A 112 -10.34 -3.21 -8.79
C THR A 112 -11.58 -3.66 -9.56
N ASP A 113 -11.84 -3.06 -10.72
CA ASP A 113 -12.88 -3.53 -11.64
C ASP A 113 -12.68 -5.00 -12.03
N ILE A 114 -11.44 -5.48 -12.00
CA ILE A 114 -11.07 -6.87 -12.32
C ILE A 114 -11.23 -7.78 -11.08
N LEU A 115 -10.83 -7.33 -9.90
CA LEU A 115 -10.80 -8.15 -8.67
C LEU A 115 -12.19 -8.39 -8.08
N GLN A 116 -13.06 -7.39 -8.04
CA GLN A 116 -14.41 -7.55 -7.49
C GLN A 116 -15.32 -8.37 -8.42
N LYS A 117 -15.23 -8.15 -9.74
CA LYS A 117 -16.00 -8.90 -10.75
C LYS A 117 -15.53 -10.35 -10.89
N ALA A 118 -14.24 -10.64 -10.71
CA ALA A 118 -13.72 -12.00 -10.89
C ALA A 118 -13.92 -12.92 -9.67
N THR A 119 -14.03 -12.40 -8.44
CA THR A 119 -13.84 -13.24 -7.24
C THR A 119 -15.05 -13.35 -6.31
N GLY A 120 -16.00 -12.40 -6.33
CA GLY A 120 -17.15 -12.42 -5.42
C GLY A 120 -16.81 -12.31 -3.93
N ALA A 121 -15.59 -11.85 -3.59
CA ALA A 121 -15.10 -11.85 -2.21
C ALA A 121 -15.69 -10.73 -1.33
N LYS A 122 -15.82 -11.01 -0.03
CA LYS A 122 -16.33 -10.08 1.00
C LYS A 122 -15.17 -9.32 1.64
N VAL A 123 -15.25 -7.99 1.63
CA VAL A 123 -14.23 -7.05 2.15
C VAL A 123 -14.58 -6.64 3.59
N ILE A 124 -13.59 -6.56 4.49
CA ILE A 124 -13.70 -6.17 5.91
C ILE A 124 -12.67 -5.05 6.21
N LEU A 125 -13.02 -4.10 7.09
CA LEU A 125 -12.55 -2.70 7.06
C LEU A 125 -11.92 -2.26 8.40
N GLY A 126 -10.87 -1.44 8.37
CA GLY A 126 -10.30 -0.82 9.58
C GLY A 126 -9.51 0.47 9.35
N HIS A 127 -9.56 1.37 10.34
CA HIS A 127 -8.89 2.68 10.55
C HIS A 127 -9.74 3.97 10.52
N ASP A 128 -11.00 3.89 10.95
CA ASP A 128 -11.78 5.05 11.37
C ASP A 128 -11.43 5.30 12.84
N ARG A 129 -11.05 6.53 13.23
CA ARG A 129 -10.80 6.90 14.64
C ARG A 129 -11.97 6.46 15.53
N ASP A 130 -13.19 6.70 15.09
CA ASP A 130 -14.41 6.35 15.80
C ASP A 130 -14.67 4.84 15.80
N ALA A 131 -14.06 4.06 14.89
CA ALA A 131 -14.03 2.59 14.95
C ALA A 131 -12.94 2.04 15.88
N LEU A 132 -11.74 2.65 15.89
CA LEU A 132 -10.65 2.30 16.80
C LEU A 132 -11.03 2.59 18.26
N MET A 133 -11.62 3.76 18.51
CA MET A 133 -12.08 4.18 19.84
C MET A 133 -13.23 3.33 20.38
N ARG A 134 -14.05 2.73 19.50
CA ARG A 134 -15.20 1.89 19.88
C ARG A 134 -14.81 0.54 20.47
N HIS A 135 -13.62 0.01 20.14
CA HIS A 135 -13.23 -1.37 20.46
C HIS A 135 -12.09 -1.52 21.48
N LYS A 136 -11.52 -0.41 21.99
CA LYS A 136 -10.58 -0.37 23.13
C LYS A 136 -9.43 -1.40 23.06
N LEU A 137 -8.79 -1.53 21.91
CA LEU A 137 -7.75 -2.55 21.68
C LEU A 137 -6.37 -2.22 22.28
N ALA A 138 -6.18 -1.00 22.81
CA ALA A 138 -4.96 -0.58 23.53
C ALA A 138 -5.32 0.44 24.64
N PRO A 139 -5.86 0.00 25.79
CA PRO A 139 -6.50 0.88 26.78
C PRO A 139 -5.59 1.98 27.35
N GLU A 140 -4.29 1.72 27.44
CA GLU A 140 -3.27 2.62 28.00
C GLU A 140 -2.87 3.82 27.12
N HIS A 141 -3.39 3.96 25.90
CA HIS A 141 -2.96 5.00 24.94
C HIS A 141 -4.06 5.97 24.48
N TYR A 142 -5.21 5.99 25.15
CA TYR A 142 -6.32 6.89 24.84
C TYR A 142 -6.68 7.74 26.07
N GLU A 143 -6.10 8.94 26.17
CA GLU A 143 -6.65 10.06 26.97
C GLU A 143 -7.51 10.97 26.09
#